data_AF-A0A447P255-F1
#
_entry.id   AF-A0A447P255-F1
#
_cell.length_a   1.000
_cell.length_b   1.000
_cell.length_c   1.000
_cell.angle_alpha   90.00
_cell.angle_beta   90.00
_cell.angle_gamma   90.00
#
_symmetry.space_group_name_H-M   'P 1'
#
loop_
_entity.id
_entity.type
_entity.pdbx_description
1 polymer ?
#
loop_
_entity_poly.entity_id
_entity_poly.type
_entity_poly.pdbx_seq_one_letter_code
_entity_poly.pdbx_strand_id
1 'polypeptide(L)'
;MGEGKHTLTVEATDKAGNQTTQKLDFIIDTLLSEPTITLDSADDSAAGDNITNVKMPGFTLGNIDADVTKVVVTVAHDGKNQQIELIKNGGVWRFTPAQPGPMATIR
;
A
#
# COMPACT_ATOMS: atom_id res chain seq x y z
N MET A 1 21.32 -14.35 1.59
CA MET A 1 20.45 -14.05 0.44
C MET A 1 19.77 -12.73 0.74
N GLY A 2 19.71 -11.83 -0.24
CA GLY A 2 19.15 -10.49 -0.06
C GLY A 2 18.20 -10.15 -1.20
N GLU A 3 17.73 -8.92 -1.21
CA GLU A 3 16.84 -8.37 -2.24
C GLU A 3 17.30 -8.63 -3.67
N GLY A 4 16.32 -8.66 -4.59
CA GLY A 4 16.56 -8.61 -6.02
C GLY A 4 16.52 -9.97 -6.72
N LYS A 5 17.11 -10.02 -7.92
CA LYS A 5 17.03 -11.18 -8.82
C LYS A 5 17.97 -12.29 -8.38
N HIS A 6 17.43 -13.51 -8.36
CA HIS A 6 18.16 -14.75 -8.10
C HIS A 6 17.86 -15.78 -9.18
N THR A 7 18.76 -16.77 -9.31
CA THR A 7 18.59 -17.90 -10.21
C THR A 7 18.82 -19.19 -9.44
N LEU A 8 17.78 -20.00 -9.29
CA LEU A 8 17.90 -21.37 -8.82
C LEU A 8 18.40 -22.23 -9.97
N THR A 9 19.53 -22.92 -9.77
CA THR A 9 20.08 -23.88 -10.74
C THR A 9 19.94 -25.29 -10.17
N VAL A 10 19.30 -26.18 -10.93
CA VAL A 10 19.14 -27.60 -10.58
C VAL A 10 19.91 -28.41 -11.59
N GLU A 11 20.83 -29.25 -11.11
CA GLU A 11 21.58 -30.20 -11.91
C GLU A 11 21.18 -31.62 -11.49
N ALA A 12 20.90 -32.48 -12.47
CA ALA A 12 20.60 -33.89 -12.23
C ALA A 12 21.55 -34.75 -13.05
N THR A 13 22.14 -35.75 -12.39
CA THR A 13 23.08 -36.71 -12.98
C THR A 13 22.50 -38.12 -12.84
N ASP A 14 22.37 -38.85 -13.94
CA ASP A 14 21.95 -40.24 -13.90
C ASP A 14 23.10 -41.20 -13.53
N LYS A 15 22.78 -42.49 -13.35
CA LYS A 15 23.77 -43.51 -12.97
C LYS A 15 24.84 -43.75 -14.04
N ALA A 16 24.55 -43.44 -15.31
CA ALA A 16 25.51 -43.54 -16.41
C ALA A 16 26.40 -42.29 -16.52
N GLY A 17 26.13 -41.24 -15.75
CA GLY A 17 26.87 -39.98 -15.74
C GLY A 17 26.29 -38.90 -16.65
N ASN A 18 25.10 -39.10 -17.25
CA ASN A 18 24.46 -38.06 -18.04
C ASN A 18 23.94 -36.95 -17.14
N GLN A 19 24.27 -35.71 -17.47
CA GLN A 19 23.82 -34.53 -16.72
C GLN A 19 22.76 -33.75 -17.49
N THR A 20 21.82 -33.18 -16.75
CA THR A 20 20.93 -32.12 -17.25
C THR A 20 20.87 -30.99 -16.25
N THR A 21 20.72 -29.77 -16.75
CA THR A 21 20.60 -28.57 -15.92
C THR A 21 19.30 -27.84 -16.23
N GLN A 22 18.63 -27.35 -15.20
CA GLN A 22 17.47 -26.47 -15.29
C GLN A 22 17.71 -25.21 -14.47
N LYS A 23 17.14 -24.09 -14.92
CA LYS A 23 17.25 -22.80 -14.22
C LYS A 23 15.86 -22.20 -14.01
N LEU A 24 15.66 -21.61 -12.84
CA LEU A 24 14.48 -20.85 -12.48
C LEU A 24 14.91 -19.48 -11.95
N ASP A 25 14.51 -18.42 -12.65
CA ASP A 25 14.71 -17.05 -12.19
C ASP A 25 13.56 -16.65 -11.26
N PHE A 26 13.89 -15.98 -10.16
CA PHE A 26 12.93 -15.42 -9.22
C PHE A 26 13.46 -14.11 -8.61
N ILE A 27 12.56 -13.35 -7.98
CA ILE A 27 12.89 -12.11 -7.28
C ILE A 27 12.52 -12.31 -5.82
N ILE A 28 13.44 -11.95 -4.92
CA ILE A 28 13.12 -11.74 -3.51
C ILE A 28 12.79 -10.27 -3.37
N ASP A 29 11.60 -9.98 -2.86
CA ASP A 29 11.14 -8.66 -2.48
C ASP A 29 10.67 -8.71 -1.02
N THR A 30 11.38 -8.02 -0.13
CA THR A 30 11.01 -7.87 1.29
C THR A 30 10.87 -6.41 1.69
N LEU A 31 10.94 -5.50 0.72
CA LEU A 31 10.80 -4.08 0.97
C LEU A 31 9.34 -3.67 0.87
N LEU A 32 8.96 -2.67 1.67
CA LEU A 32 7.67 -2.00 1.55
C LEU A 32 7.93 -0.53 1.25
N SER A 33 7.18 0.00 0.29
CA SER A 33 7.12 1.43 0.01
C SER A 33 6.40 2.16 1.14
N GLU A 34 6.85 3.38 1.44
CA GLU A 34 6.16 4.25 2.40
C GLU A 34 4.87 4.78 1.78
N PRO A 35 3.67 4.43 2.31
CA PRO A 35 2.42 4.86 1.73
C PRO A 35 2.23 6.37 1.90
N THR A 36 1.64 7.01 0.90
CA THR A 36 1.22 8.41 0.96
C THR A 36 -0.28 8.51 1.19
N ILE A 37 -0.72 9.62 1.79
CA ILE A 37 -2.13 9.96 1.93
C ILE A 37 -2.33 11.40 1.45
N THR A 38 -3.32 11.61 0.59
CA THR A 38 -3.65 12.94 0.07
C THR A 38 -5.14 13.21 0.22
N LEU A 39 -5.49 14.42 0.63
CA LEU A 39 -6.86 14.92 0.55
C LEU A 39 -7.29 14.94 -0.92
N ASP A 40 -8.49 14.46 -1.22
CA ASP A 40 -9.01 14.51 -2.57
C ASP A 40 -9.26 15.95 -3.00
N SER A 41 -8.83 16.31 -4.20
CA SER A 41 -8.90 17.70 -4.71
C SER A 41 -10.33 18.26 -4.77
N ALA A 42 -11.33 17.40 -4.87
CA ALA A 42 -12.74 17.79 -4.84
C ALA A 42 -13.22 18.24 -3.45
N ASP A 43 -12.53 17.81 -2.40
CA ASP A 43 -12.86 18.11 -1.00
C ASP A 43 -11.92 19.16 -0.39
N ASP A 44 -10.98 19.68 -1.19
CA ASP A 44 -10.02 20.69 -0.77
C ASP A 44 -10.62 22.10 -0.79
N SER A 45 -10.43 22.86 0.28
CA SER A 45 -10.99 24.22 0.41
C SER A 45 -10.13 25.26 -0.30
N ALA A 46 -8.83 25.02 -0.35
CA ALA A 46 -7.87 25.81 -1.10
C ALA A 46 -6.74 24.90 -1.59
N ALA A 47 -6.49 24.91 -2.90
CA ALA A 47 -5.64 23.93 -3.54
C ALA A 47 -4.26 23.74 -2.86
N GLY A 48 -4.04 22.56 -2.31
CA GLY A 48 -2.75 22.09 -1.81
C GLY A 48 -2.39 22.55 -0.40
N ASP A 49 -3.31 23.15 0.35
CA ASP A 49 -3.09 23.47 1.76
C ASP A 49 -3.51 22.33 2.73
N ASN A 50 -4.14 21.28 2.19
CA ASN A 50 -4.67 20.13 2.93
C ASN A 50 -5.75 20.51 3.96
N ILE A 51 -6.50 21.58 3.72
CA ILE A 51 -7.58 22.05 4.59
C ILE A 51 -8.93 21.81 3.90
N THR A 52 -9.84 21.10 4.58
CA THR A 52 -11.18 20.79 4.08
C THR A 52 -12.29 21.42 4.93
N ASN A 53 -13.34 21.92 4.27
CA ASN A 53 -14.61 22.27 4.90
C ASN A 53 -15.69 21.19 4.71
N VAL A 54 -15.35 20.11 4.00
CA VAL A 54 -16.21 18.95 3.78
C VAL A 54 -16.21 18.11 5.05
N LYS A 55 -17.40 17.73 5.53
CA LYS A 55 -17.56 16.99 6.79
C LYS A 55 -17.11 15.53 6.70
N MET A 56 -17.13 14.97 5.50
CA MET A 56 -16.74 13.60 5.16
C MET A 56 -15.83 13.62 3.94
N PRO A 57 -14.62 14.20 4.06
CA PRO A 57 -13.70 14.32 2.95
C PRO A 57 -13.19 12.94 2.53
N GLY A 58 -12.90 12.78 1.25
CA GLY A 58 -12.18 11.65 0.70
C GLY A 58 -10.67 11.83 0.83
N PHE A 59 -9.99 10.74 1.15
CA PHE A 59 -8.54 10.65 1.12
C PHE A 59 -8.12 9.52 0.19
N THR A 60 -7.24 9.82 -0.75
CA THR A 60 -6.63 8.81 -1.61
C THR A 60 -5.28 8.40 -1.03
N LEU A 61 -5.04 7.10 -0.93
CA LEU A 61 -3.76 6.55 -0.52
C LEU A 61 -2.96 6.13 -1.76
N GLY A 62 -1.70 6.54 -1.80
CA GLY A 62 -0.76 6.27 -2.87
C GLY A 62 0.50 5.55 -2.39
N ASN A 63 1.37 5.22 -3.33
CA ASN A 63 2.65 4.54 -3.07
C ASN A 63 2.51 3.23 -2.26
N ILE A 64 1.41 2.51 -2.49
CA ILE A 64 1.16 1.18 -1.91
C ILE A 64 1.62 0.15 -2.93
N ASP A 65 2.49 -0.77 -2.51
CA ASP A 65 3.03 -1.80 -3.40
C ASP A 65 1.92 -2.67 -3.99
N ALA A 66 2.17 -3.15 -5.21
CA ALA A 66 1.16 -3.88 -5.99
C ALA A 66 0.75 -5.21 -5.35
N ASP A 67 1.63 -5.80 -4.55
CA ASP A 67 1.48 -7.05 -3.82
C ASP A 67 0.95 -6.88 -2.39
N VAL A 68 0.66 -5.64 -1.95
CA VAL A 68 -0.02 -5.39 -0.68
C VAL A 68 -1.43 -5.98 -0.69
N THR A 69 -1.71 -6.79 0.33
CA THR A 69 -3.02 -7.44 0.52
C THR A 69 -3.92 -6.74 1.53
N LYS A 70 -3.36 -5.87 2.39
CA LYS A 70 -4.08 -5.21 3.47
C LYS A 70 -3.59 -3.78 3.69
N VAL A 71 -4.53 -2.85 3.79
CA VAL A 71 -4.27 -1.44 4.10
C VAL A 71 -5.17 -1.04 5.26
N VAL A 72 -4.57 -0.48 6.32
CA VAL A 72 -5.28 -0.03 7.52
C VAL A 72 -4.98 1.43 7.76
N VAL A 73 -6.03 2.23 7.93
CA VAL A 73 -5.92 3.62 8.37
C VAL A 73 -6.20 3.68 9.87
N THR A 74 -5.38 4.43 10.60
CA THR A 74 -5.66 4.79 11.99
C THR A 74 -6.17 6.22 12.03
N VAL A 75 -7.41 6.41 12.46
CA VAL A 75 -8.04 7.72 12.63
C VAL A 75 -7.93 8.09 14.11
N ALA A 76 -7.21 9.16 14.41
CA ALA A 76 -7.13 9.73 15.74
C ALA A 76 -8.13 10.90 15.86
N HIS A 77 -9.07 10.81 16.79
CA HIS A 77 -10.05 11.86 17.05
C HIS A 77 -10.42 11.91 18.54
N ASP A 78 -10.43 13.10 19.14
CA ASP A 78 -10.73 13.32 20.56
C ASP A 78 -9.95 12.40 21.53
N GLY A 79 -8.67 12.15 21.21
CA GLY A 79 -7.80 11.26 21.98
C GLY A 79 -8.10 9.77 21.84
N LYS A 80 -9.00 9.37 20.94
CA LYS A 80 -9.32 7.98 20.61
C LYS A 80 -8.75 7.62 19.24
N ASN A 81 -8.27 6.38 19.12
CA ASN A 81 -7.83 5.82 17.85
C ASN A 81 -8.83 4.78 17.36
N GLN A 82 -9.21 4.89 16.09
CA GLN A 82 -10.01 3.89 15.39
C GLN A 82 -9.20 3.34 14.22
N GLN A 83 -9.08 2.02 14.15
CA GLN A 83 -8.49 1.35 12.99
C GLN A 83 -9.58 0.96 11.99
N ILE A 84 -9.33 1.25 10.72
CA ILE A 84 -10.25 0.98 9.63
C ILE A 84 -9.47 0.27 8.53
N GLU A 85 -9.84 -0.98 8.27
CA GLU A 85 -9.33 -1.73 7.13
C GLU A 85 -10.04 -1.25 5.86
N LEU A 86 -9.26 -0.84 4.86
CA LEU A 86 -9.81 -0.35 3.60
C LEU A 86 -10.15 -1.50 2.67
N ILE A 87 -11.04 -1.22 1.73
CA ILE A 87 -11.33 -2.10 0.60
C ILE A 87 -10.87 -1.39 -0.67
N LYS A 88 -10.08 -2.07 -1.50
CA LYS A 88 -9.57 -1.52 -2.76
C LYS A 88 -10.71 -1.45 -3.78
N ASN A 89 -11.17 -0.24 -4.10
CA ASN A 89 -12.25 0.00 -5.06
C ASN A 89 -11.69 0.68 -6.32
N GLY A 90 -11.96 0.12 -7.50
CA GLY A 90 -11.51 0.69 -8.77
C GLY A 90 -9.98 0.78 -8.91
N GLY A 91 -9.24 -0.09 -8.21
CA GLY A 91 -7.77 -0.10 -8.22
C GLY A 91 -7.11 0.91 -7.27
N VAL A 92 -7.89 1.74 -6.59
CA VAL A 92 -7.41 2.78 -5.68
C VAL A 92 -7.79 2.43 -4.23
N TRP A 93 -6.86 2.71 -3.31
CA TRP A 93 -7.15 2.70 -1.89
C TRP A 93 -7.67 4.07 -1.49
N ARG A 94 -8.92 4.13 -1.05
CA ARG A 94 -9.57 5.39 -0.64
C ARG A 94 -10.21 5.24 0.72
N PHE A 95 -10.09 6.28 1.53
CA PHE A 95 -10.72 6.38 2.83
C PHE A 95 -11.73 7.54 2.84
N THR A 96 -12.88 7.32 3.49
CA THR A 96 -13.85 8.37 3.79
C THR A 96 -14.38 8.13 5.21
N PRO A 97 -14.36 9.14 6.11
CA PRO A 97 -14.93 9.01 7.43
C PRO A 97 -16.41 8.65 7.39
N ALA A 98 -16.84 7.71 8.25
CA ALA A 98 -18.23 7.25 8.30
C ALA A 98 -19.20 8.25 8.98
N GLN A 99 -18.66 9.25 9.69
CA GLN A 99 -19.43 10.30 10.35
C GLN A 99 -18.76 11.67 10.14
N PRO A 100 -19.53 12.77 10.15
CA PRO A 100 -18.99 14.12 10.18
C PRO A 100 -17.96 14.30 11.31
N GLY A 101 -16.71 14.60 10.97
CA GLY A 101 -15.76 15.12 11.94
C GLY A 101 -16.03 16.60 12.25
N PRO A 102 -15.61 17.16 13.40
CA PRO A 102 -15.40 18.60 13.50
C PRO A 102 -14.31 19.00 12.50
N MET A 103 -14.39 20.23 11.98
CA MET A 103 -13.46 20.73 10.95
C MET A 103 -12.01 20.49 11.39
N ALA A 104 -11.29 19.64 10.67
CA ALA A 104 -9.93 19.25 11.03
C ALA A 104 -8.91 20.09 10.24
N THR A 105 -8.07 20.83 10.95
CA THR A 105 -6.79 21.30 10.42
C THR A 105 -5.81 20.13 10.49
N ILE A 106 -5.40 19.58 9.35
CA ILE A 106 -4.29 18.62 9.30
C ILE A 106 -3.00 19.45 9.44
N ARG A 107 -2.22 19.20 10.50
CA ARG A 107 -0.89 19.82 10.72
C ARG A 107 0.21 18.86 10.35
#